data_AF-A0A950CZH7-F1
#
_entry.id   AF-A0A950CZH7-F1
#
_cell.length_a   1.000
_cell.length_b   1.000
_cell.length_c   1.000
_cell.angle_alpha   90.00
_cell.angle_beta   90.00
_cell.angle_gamma   90.00
#
_symmetry.space_group_name_H-M   'P 1'
#
loop_
_entity.id
_entity.type
_entity.pdbx_description
1 polymer ?
#
loop_
_entity_poly.entity_id
_entity_poly.type
_entity_poly.pdbx_seq_one_letter_code
_entity_poly.pdbx_strand_id
1 'polypeptide(L)'
;MSPELAVFGTPWHWLAHGLGVGQQPEGFDPARAVRVLSISDSVNRRFESDSHRFVDALVRAIVSHCEVPLTAAPSSLMEALLRLRGPYDHARACALLIESLAKIRLPSPDEARLEAQWAAALKSVTAVSAASDSERYRNLHLLVNLFLAAGQAGWTNTLSSQSAHRAYQTAWRLVDSIKQPFYRTRAAAILITVLSLLGRHDVLQHDGQDRVADLIELNAAEFQRVPSYRFDGVHFDRDFRLFPLLLSLSAIAVSNRFDCLHCYGDWLSTAAHEIRALNASSRASQSLFWVSAMRNLGMLSTYVRDPRSFVHETIQIYLENTDGQRPDDYLRCTYLVHLARQLGCPDLISHRIWEIVAKSVTDIIGSDLYRENPYASGFMIVAYALSTTNAREPGPKPGMDLTEAVFRIEHEPAAVATQLPRLGFSLVDAALRLRKAESAETSLFEAVHFG
;
A
#
# COMPACT_ATOMS: atom_id res chain seq x y z
N MET A 1 -3.49 -9.34 15.86
CA MET A 1 -3.10 -8.79 14.54
C MET A 1 -2.72 -7.33 14.76
N SER A 2 -1.74 -6.80 14.02
CA SER A 2 -1.28 -5.42 14.17
C SER A 2 -2.38 -4.41 13.75
N PRO A 3 -2.67 -3.36 14.53
CA PRO A 3 -3.57 -2.28 14.13
C PRO A 3 -3.23 -1.61 12.78
N GLU A 4 -1.95 -1.41 12.48
CA GLU A 4 -1.51 -0.87 11.18
C GLU A 4 -1.96 -1.77 10.01
N LEU A 5 -1.84 -3.10 10.15
CA LEU A 5 -2.33 -4.07 9.18
C LEU A 5 -3.85 -4.05 9.03
N ALA A 6 -4.60 -3.63 10.05
CA ALA A 6 -6.04 -3.48 9.92
C ALA A 6 -6.38 -2.24 9.07
N VAL A 7 -5.69 -1.12 9.27
CA VAL A 7 -5.90 0.12 8.50
C VAL A 7 -5.41 0.02 7.06
N PHE A 8 -4.16 -0.39 6.86
CA PHE A 8 -3.47 -0.38 5.57
C PHE A 8 -3.25 -1.79 5.04
N GLY A 9 -4.18 -2.70 5.31
CA GLY A 9 -4.04 -4.16 5.17
C GLY A 9 -3.96 -4.74 3.77
N THR A 10 -3.63 -3.98 2.72
CA THR A 10 -3.58 -4.55 1.36
C THR A 10 -2.28 -4.21 0.63
N PRO A 11 -1.78 -5.10 -0.25
CA PRO A 11 -0.63 -4.83 -1.11
C PRO A 11 -0.74 -3.53 -1.90
N TRP A 12 -1.94 -3.08 -2.21
CA TRP A 12 -2.13 -1.79 -2.86
C TRP A 12 -1.72 -0.60 -1.98
N HIS A 13 -1.93 -0.65 -0.67
CA HIS A 13 -1.43 0.39 0.23
C HIS A 13 0.10 0.42 0.23
N TRP A 14 0.76 -0.66 0.64
CA TRP A 14 2.22 -0.63 0.84
C TRP A 14 3.04 -0.83 -0.43
N LEU A 15 2.62 -1.66 -1.40
CA LEU A 15 3.39 -1.86 -2.65
C LEU A 15 3.09 -0.83 -3.73
N ALA A 16 1.82 -0.43 -3.91
CA ALA A 16 1.48 0.51 -4.98
C ALA A 16 1.72 1.97 -4.56
N HIS A 17 1.53 2.27 -3.27
CA HIS A 17 1.58 3.62 -2.74
C HIS A 17 2.66 3.84 -1.68
N GLY A 18 3.26 2.81 -1.08
CA GLY A 18 4.24 2.98 -0.02
C GLY A 18 3.62 3.38 1.33
N LEU A 19 2.32 3.12 1.52
CA LEU A 19 1.61 3.39 2.76
C LEU A 19 1.74 2.22 3.73
N GLY A 20 2.39 2.44 4.88
CA GLY A 20 2.48 1.45 5.93
C GLY A 20 3.36 0.26 5.54
N VAL A 21 4.62 0.47 5.15
CA VAL A 21 5.54 -0.60 4.75
C VAL A 21 6.02 -1.42 5.96
N GLY A 22 6.10 -2.74 5.84
CA GLY A 22 6.62 -3.60 6.91
C GLY A 22 5.65 -3.81 8.08
N GLN A 23 4.34 -3.97 7.84
CA GLN A 23 3.33 -4.04 8.92
C GLN A 23 3.44 -5.30 9.79
N GLN A 24 4.09 -6.35 9.29
CA GLN A 24 4.16 -7.67 9.95
C GLN A 24 5.61 -8.04 10.26
N PRO A 25 6.15 -7.71 11.44
CA PRO A 25 7.48 -8.16 11.82
C PRO A 25 7.51 -9.68 12.02
N GLU A 26 8.55 -10.34 11.52
CA GLU A 26 8.68 -11.80 11.51
C GLU A 26 9.93 -12.29 12.26
N GLY A 27 10.83 -11.38 12.62
CA GLY A 27 12.14 -11.68 13.20
C GLY A 27 13.23 -11.88 12.14
N PHE A 28 14.47 -11.69 12.57
CA PHE A 28 15.63 -11.78 11.68
C PHE A 28 15.84 -13.22 11.20
N ASP A 29 16.06 -13.37 9.90
CA ASP A 29 16.37 -14.62 9.21
C ASP A 29 17.53 -14.33 8.25
N PRO A 30 18.73 -14.89 8.49
CA PRO A 30 19.91 -14.65 7.65
C PRO A 30 19.69 -15.01 6.18
N ALA A 31 18.98 -16.11 5.89
CA ALA A 31 18.73 -16.54 4.52
C ALA A 31 17.77 -15.57 3.81
N ARG A 32 16.78 -15.03 4.52
CA ARG A 32 15.90 -13.98 3.98
C ARG A 32 16.64 -12.66 3.80
N ALA A 33 17.48 -12.27 4.75
CA ALA A 33 18.31 -11.07 4.64
C ALA A 33 19.20 -11.13 3.39
N VAL A 34 19.89 -12.25 3.16
CA VAL A 34 20.70 -12.48 1.96
C VAL A 34 19.86 -12.39 0.68
N ARG A 35 18.66 -12.99 0.65
CA ARG A 35 17.78 -12.88 -0.53
C ARG A 35 17.35 -11.44 -0.81
N VAL A 36 16.90 -10.70 0.20
CA VAL A 36 16.48 -9.29 0.03
C VAL A 36 17.65 -8.42 -0.47
N LEU A 37 18.83 -8.58 0.12
CA LEU A 37 20.05 -7.89 -0.33
C LEU A 37 20.45 -8.28 -1.76
N SER A 38 20.36 -9.56 -2.11
CA SER A 38 20.67 -10.04 -3.47
C SER A 38 19.75 -9.43 -4.53
N ILE A 39 18.45 -9.33 -4.24
CA ILE A 39 17.49 -8.70 -5.16
C ILE A 39 17.81 -7.20 -5.27
N SER A 40 18.05 -6.50 -4.15
CA SER A 40 18.46 -5.09 -4.14
C SER A 40 19.72 -4.85 -4.98
N ASP A 41 20.73 -5.70 -4.83
CA ASP A 41 21.97 -5.65 -5.61
C ASP A 41 21.75 -5.89 -7.10
N SER A 42 20.84 -6.79 -7.48
CA SER A 42 20.47 -6.98 -8.88
C SER A 42 19.78 -5.76 -9.45
N VAL A 43 18.87 -5.11 -8.70
CA VAL A 43 18.20 -3.88 -9.13
C VAL A 43 19.23 -2.77 -9.37
N ASN A 44 20.16 -2.55 -8.45
CA ASN A 44 21.20 -1.53 -8.59
C ASN A 44 22.18 -1.79 -9.73
N ARG A 45 22.55 -3.07 -9.97
CA ARG A 45 23.42 -3.43 -11.09
C ARG A 45 22.73 -3.25 -12.43
N ARG A 46 21.43 -3.51 -12.49
CA ARG A 46 20.64 -3.49 -13.73
C ARG A 46 20.17 -2.10 -14.13
N PHE A 47 19.86 -1.24 -13.15
CA PHE A 47 19.23 0.06 -13.37
C PHE A 47 20.02 1.19 -12.71
N GLU A 48 20.52 2.12 -13.53
CA GLU A 48 21.17 3.33 -13.03
C GLU A 48 20.13 4.35 -12.55
N SER A 49 19.87 4.37 -11.23
CA SER A 49 18.88 5.27 -10.62
C SER A 49 19.30 5.69 -9.22
N ASP A 50 19.28 6.99 -8.94
CA ASP A 50 19.51 7.51 -7.58
C ASP A 50 18.46 7.00 -6.59
N SER A 51 17.22 6.81 -7.04
CA SER A 51 16.14 6.25 -6.21
C SER A 51 16.46 4.82 -5.77
N HIS A 52 17.02 3.99 -6.66
CA HIS A 52 17.43 2.62 -6.28
C HIS A 52 18.65 2.61 -5.38
N ARG A 53 19.64 3.46 -5.64
CA ARG A 53 20.79 3.63 -4.75
C ARG A 53 20.37 4.02 -3.35
N PHE A 54 19.40 4.93 -3.23
CA PHE A 54 18.80 5.30 -1.95
C PHE A 54 18.08 4.11 -1.28
N VAL A 55 17.23 3.39 -2.03
CA VAL A 55 16.50 2.22 -1.50
C VAL A 55 17.47 1.15 -1.01
N ASP A 56 18.53 0.85 -1.75
CA ASP A 56 19.54 -0.13 -1.35
C ASP A 56 20.27 0.28 -0.08
N ALA A 57 20.69 1.55 0.01
CA ALA A 57 21.31 2.07 1.23
C ALA A 57 20.37 1.92 2.43
N LEU A 58 19.07 2.22 2.26
CA LEU A 58 18.05 2.08 3.29
C LEU A 58 17.83 0.60 3.67
N VAL A 59 17.67 -0.29 2.70
CA VAL A 59 17.52 -1.74 2.92
C VAL A 59 18.71 -2.30 3.69
N ARG A 60 19.94 -1.93 3.30
CA ARG A 60 21.16 -2.34 4.00
C ARG A 60 21.17 -1.85 5.44
N ALA A 61 20.83 -0.58 5.69
CA ALA A 61 20.77 -0.04 7.04
C ALA A 61 19.73 -0.77 7.91
N ILE A 62 18.55 -1.07 7.37
CA ILE A 62 17.51 -1.83 8.06
C ILE A 62 18.00 -3.24 8.38
N VAL A 63 18.53 -3.96 7.39
CA VAL A 63 19.01 -5.34 7.55
C VAL A 63 20.14 -5.40 8.58
N SER A 64 21.13 -4.51 8.48
CA SER A 64 22.22 -4.43 9.46
C SER A 64 21.71 -4.15 10.86
N HIS A 65 20.74 -3.24 11.05
CA HIS A 65 20.16 -2.98 12.35
C HIS A 65 19.37 -4.18 12.90
N CYS A 66 18.67 -4.93 12.05
CA CYS A 66 17.93 -6.12 12.46
C CYS A 66 18.86 -7.28 12.86
N GLU A 67 20.03 -7.39 12.24
CA GLU A 67 21.08 -8.35 12.59
C GLU A 67 21.78 -7.94 13.89
N VAL A 68 22.29 -6.70 13.93
CA VAL A 68 22.99 -6.11 15.07
C VAL A 68 22.46 -4.69 15.28
N PRO A 69 21.81 -4.41 16.43
CA PRO A 69 21.24 -3.08 16.69
C PRO A 69 22.27 -1.97 16.56
N LEU A 70 22.01 -1.06 15.62
CA LEU A 70 22.75 0.19 15.44
C LEU A 70 22.30 1.24 16.46
N THR A 71 23.22 2.12 16.87
CA THR A 71 22.93 3.23 17.80
C THR A 71 22.26 4.43 17.11
N ALA A 72 22.57 4.65 15.84
CA ALA A 72 21.99 5.70 15.00
C ALA A 72 22.02 5.28 13.52
N ALA A 73 21.16 5.90 12.71
CA ALA A 73 21.13 5.66 11.27
C ALA A 73 22.42 6.17 10.60
N PRO A 74 22.93 5.51 9.55
CA PRO A 74 24.09 5.99 8.82
C PRO A 74 23.85 7.37 8.18
N SER A 75 24.77 8.31 8.34
CA SER A 75 24.69 9.66 7.73
C SER A 75 24.61 9.62 6.20
N SER A 76 25.12 8.55 5.58
CA SER A 76 25.03 8.31 4.14
C SER A 76 23.60 8.20 3.61
N LEU A 77 22.61 7.84 4.46
CA LEU A 77 21.20 7.84 4.08
C LEU A 77 20.68 9.25 3.82
N MET A 78 21.08 10.22 4.66
CA MET A 78 20.74 11.62 4.48
C MET A 78 21.42 12.18 3.22
N GLU A 79 22.68 11.83 2.99
CA GLU A 79 23.40 12.21 1.78
C GLU A 79 22.74 11.64 0.51
N ALA A 80 22.29 10.39 0.55
CA ALA A 80 21.57 9.76 -0.55
C ALA A 80 20.22 10.46 -0.81
N LEU A 81 19.48 10.79 0.25
CA LEU A 81 18.22 11.54 0.16
C LEU A 81 18.40 12.89 -0.55
N LEU A 82 19.47 13.63 -0.22
CA LEU A 82 19.78 14.94 -0.78
C LEU A 82 20.18 14.92 -2.26
N ARG A 83 20.57 13.76 -2.79
CA ARG A 83 20.88 13.62 -4.23
C ARG A 83 19.61 13.57 -5.09
N LEU A 84 18.46 13.26 -4.51
CA LEU A 84 17.19 13.12 -5.22
C LEU A 84 16.61 14.50 -5.57
N ARG A 85 16.70 14.87 -6.85
CA ARG A 85 16.24 16.18 -7.34
C ARG A 85 14.77 16.21 -7.73
N GLY A 86 14.20 15.06 -8.13
CA GLY A 86 12.81 14.97 -8.57
C GLY A 86 11.83 15.08 -7.39
N PRO A 87 10.74 15.86 -7.49
CA PRO A 87 9.82 16.05 -6.37
C PRO A 87 9.13 14.74 -5.94
N TYR A 88 8.81 13.87 -6.91
CA TYR A 88 8.22 12.55 -6.63
C TYR A 88 9.20 11.63 -5.91
N ASP A 89 10.43 11.53 -6.40
CA ASP A 89 11.43 10.62 -5.84
C ASP A 89 11.89 11.08 -4.46
N HIS A 90 12.14 12.38 -4.30
CA HIS A 90 12.50 12.97 -3.02
C HIS A 90 11.39 12.76 -1.96
N ALA A 91 10.13 13.02 -2.31
CA ALA A 91 9.02 12.82 -1.37
C ALA A 91 8.85 11.35 -0.95
N ARG A 92 8.96 10.41 -1.89
CA ARG A 92 8.89 8.97 -1.60
C ARG A 92 10.03 8.53 -0.70
N ALA A 93 11.27 8.89 -1.06
CA ALA A 93 12.45 8.55 -0.29
C ALA A 93 12.41 9.15 1.11
N CYS A 94 11.95 10.40 1.24
CA CYS A 94 11.78 11.06 2.53
C CYS A 94 10.75 10.32 3.40
N ALA A 95 9.57 10.01 2.86
CA ALA A 95 8.55 9.25 3.59
C ALA A 95 9.06 7.85 4.01
N LEU A 96 9.69 7.11 3.08
CA LEU A 96 10.26 5.79 3.36
C LEU A 96 11.34 5.83 4.43
N LEU A 97 12.24 6.81 4.39
CA LEU A 97 13.31 6.96 5.38
C LEU A 97 12.70 7.16 6.77
N ILE A 98 11.83 8.16 6.90
CA ILE A 98 11.21 8.53 8.18
C ILE A 98 10.41 7.35 8.74
N GLU A 99 9.56 6.73 7.93
CA GLU A 99 8.74 5.59 8.33
C GLU A 99 9.61 4.39 8.75
N SER A 100 10.64 4.08 7.97
CA SER A 100 11.54 2.96 8.26
C SER A 100 12.28 3.16 9.57
N LEU A 101 12.86 4.34 9.79
CA LEU A 101 13.58 4.69 11.01
C LEU A 101 12.67 4.63 12.24
N ALA A 102 11.43 5.13 12.12
CA ALA A 102 10.43 5.04 13.18
C ALA A 102 10.11 3.58 13.55
N LYS A 103 9.89 2.71 12.54
CA LYS A 103 9.53 1.30 12.75
C LYS A 103 10.63 0.46 13.38
N ILE A 104 11.89 0.72 13.03
CA ILE A 104 13.04 0.04 13.65
C ILE A 104 13.56 0.78 14.89
N ARG A 105 12.94 1.91 15.26
CA ARG A 105 13.34 2.78 16.39
C ARG A 105 14.81 3.19 16.33
N LEU A 106 15.29 3.48 15.12
CA LEU A 106 16.67 3.88 14.87
C LEU A 106 16.74 5.42 14.74
N PRO A 107 17.38 6.13 15.67
CA PRO A 107 17.46 7.59 15.60
C PRO A 107 18.15 8.08 14.33
N SER A 108 17.62 9.14 13.73
CA SER A 108 18.35 9.89 12.70
C SER A 108 19.59 10.53 13.32
N PRO A 109 20.76 10.53 12.66
CA PRO A 109 21.93 11.25 13.15
C PRO A 109 21.72 12.78 13.17
N ASP A 110 20.75 13.28 12.41
CA ASP A 110 20.36 14.69 12.35
C ASP A 110 18.83 14.77 12.11
N GLU A 111 18.06 14.81 13.20
CA GLU A 111 16.59 14.84 13.14
C GLU A 111 16.06 16.17 12.60
N ALA A 112 16.63 17.29 13.01
CA ALA A 112 16.23 18.61 12.53
C ALA A 112 16.39 18.75 11.01
N ARG A 113 17.47 18.20 10.45
CA ARG A 113 17.66 18.16 8.99
C ARG A 113 16.67 17.22 8.31
N LEU A 114 16.31 16.10 8.93
CA LEU A 114 15.32 15.18 8.38
C LEU A 114 13.92 15.83 8.34
N GLU A 115 13.53 16.53 9.40
CA GLU A 115 12.32 17.36 9.43
C GLU A 115 12.33 18.46 8.36
N ALA A 116 13.48 19.10 8.14
CA ALA A 116 13.62 20.10 7.08
C ALA A 116 13.46 19.50 5.68
N GLN A 117 13.99 18.28 5.43
CA GLN A 117 13.76 17.58 4.17
C GLN A 117 12.29 17.19 3.98
N TRP A 118 11.61 16.77 5.05
CA TRP A 118 10.17 16.51 5.02
C TRP A 118 9.36 17.75 4.64
N ALA A 119 9.65 18.89 5.27
CA ALA A 119 8.98 20.15 4.94
C ALA A 119 9.27 20.59 3.50
N ALA A 120 10.51 20.39 3.01
CA ALA A 120 10.87 20.65 1.63
C ALA A 120 10.15 19.72 0.64
N ALA A 121 9.98 18.44 0.98
CA ALA A 121 9.24 17.48 0.19
C ALA A 121 7.75 17.85 0.08
N LEU A 122 7.11 18.22 1.21
CA LEU A 122 5.74 18.74 1.21
C LEU A 122 5.58 19.96 0.30
N LYS A 123 6.47 20.95 0.46
CA LYS A 123 6.46 22.16 -0.38
C LYS A 123 6.64 21.82 -1.87
N SER A 124 7.50 20.86 -2.18
CA SER A 124 7.78 20.47 -3.56
C SER A 124 6.57 19.79 -4.19
N VAL A 125 5.97 18.79 -3.52
CA VAL A 125 4.80 18.06 -4.02
C VAL A 125 3.59 18.99 -4.18
N THR A 126 3.36 19.90 -3.23
CA THR A 126 2.26 20.87 -3.31
C THR A 126 2.40 21.87 -4.48
N ALA A 127 3.62 22.05 -5.00
CA ALA A 127 3.91 22.90 -6.15
C ALA A 127 3.89 22.16 -7.51
N VAL A 128 3.82 20.82 -7.51
CA VAL A 128 3.76 20.04 -8.76
C VAL A 128 2.41 20.25 -9.43
N SER A 129 2.41 20.73 -10.67
CA SER A 129 1.21 20.79 -11.49
C SER A 129 0.72 19.39 -11.85
N ALA A 130 -0.60 19.21 -11.86
CA ALA A 130 -1.25 17.96 -12.24
C ALA A 130 -2.34 18.23 -13.27
N ALA A 131 -2.15 17.74 -14.49
CA ALA A 131 -3.06 17.96 -15.60
C ALA A 131 -4.21 16.94 -15.59
N SER A 132 -3.94 15.70 -15.17
CA SER A 132 -4.90 14.60 -15.12
C SER A 132 -5.34 14.24 -13.70
N ASP A 133 -6.47 13.53 -13.60
CA ASP A 133 -6.96 12.99 -12.32
C ASP A 133 -6.00 11.96 -11.72
N SER A 134 -5.33 11.15 -12.55
CA SER A 134 -4.32 10.20 -12.11
C SER A 134 -3.09 10.89 -11.49
N GLU A 135 -2.66 12.02 -12.05
CA GLU A 135 -1.57 12.82 -11.49
C GLU A 135 -1.98 13.49 -10.17
N ARG A 136 -3.18 14.06 -10.09
CA ARG A 136 -3.71 14.64 -8.84
C ARG A 136 -3.80 13.57 -7.75
N TYR A 137 -4.32 12.40 -8.11
CA TYR A 137 -4.39 11.23 -7.26
C TYR A 137 -3.00 10.83 -6.74
N ARG A 138 -2.00 10.74 -7.64
CA ARG A 138 -0.61 10.43 -7.28
C ARG A 138 0.00 11.49 -6.34
N ASN A 139 -0.20 12.78 -6.60
CA ASN A 139 0.30 13.86 -5.75
C ASN A 139 -0.31 13.78 -4.34
N LEU A 140 -1.61 13.50 -4.25
CA LEU A 140 -2.28 13.32 -2.96
C LEU A 140 -1.70 12.15 -2.17
N HIS A 141 -1.48 11.00 -2.82
CA HIS A 141 -0.85 9.85 -2.15
C HIS A 141 0.54 10.17 -1.60
N LEU A 142 1.34 10.98 -2.30
CA LEU A 142 2.63 11.42 -1.76
C LEU A 142 2.49 12.31 -0.53
N LEU A 143 1.51 13.22 -0.52
CA LEU A 143 1.24 14.05 0.66
C LEU A 143 0.80 13.18 1.84
N VAL A 144 -0.11 12.24 1.60
CA VAL A 144 -0.57 11.29 2.61
C VAL A 144 0.59 10.47 3.17
N ASN A 145 1.49 9.95 2.34
CA ASN A 145 2.69 9.24 2.82
C ASN A 145 3.55 10.10 3.73
N LEU A 146 3.80 11.36 3.34
CA LEU A 146 4.59 12.29 4.14
C LEU A 146 3.92 12.57 5.48
N PHE A 147 2.59 12.74 5.51
CA PHE A 147 1.84 12.93 6.76
C PHE A 147 1.92 11.70 7.66
N LEU A 148 1.69 10.51 7.08
CA LEU A 148 1.76 9.23 7.80
C LEU A 148 3.14 9.00 8.39
N ALA A 149 4.21 9.21 7.60
CA ALA A 149 5.59 9.02 8.04
C ALA A 149 5.95 9.95 9.21
N ALA A 150 5.60 11.24 9.14
CA ALA A 150 5.80 12.18 10.24
C ALA A 150 4.98 11.80 11.50
N GLY A 151 3.77 11.26 11.31
CA GLY A 151 2.96 10.72 12.41
C GLY A 151 3.64 9.54 13.09
N GLN A 152 4.16 8.60 12.30
CA GLN A 152 4.89 7.43 12.81
C GLN A 152 6.18 7.82 13.55
N ALA A 153 6.86 8.88 13.10
CA ALA A 153 8.02 9.45 13.79
C ALA A 153 7.67 10.26 15.05
N GLY A 154 6.38 10.49 15.34
CA GLY A 154 5.95 11.24 16.53
C GLY A 154 6.13 12.76 16.42
N TRP A 155 6.28 13.32 15.21
CA TRP A 155 6.52 14.74 14.97
C TRP A 155 5.26 15.61 15.10
N THR A 156 4.59 15.52 16.25
CA THR A 156 3.30 16.18 16.55
C THR A 156 3.36 17.70 16.41
N ASN A 157 4.43 18.34 16.88
CA ASN A 157 4.66 19.78 16.73
C ASN A 157 4.80 20.18 15.25
N THR A 158 5.58 19.42 14.49
CA THR A 158 5.87 19.65 13.08
C THR A 158 4.60 19.48 12.23
N LEU A 159 3.79 18.46 12.52
CA LEU A 159 2.47 18.24 11.92
C LEU A 159 1.47 19.35 12.27
N SER A 160 1.68 20.06 13.38
CA SER A 160 0.86 21.20 13.83
C SER A 160 1.34 22.55 13.28
N SER A 161 2.44 22.56 12.53
CA SER A 161 2.95 23.77 11.90
C SER A 161 2.01 24.34 10.84
N GLN A 162 2.15 25.63 10.57
CA GLN A 162 1.42 26.30 9.48
C GLN A 162 1.72 25.69 8.10
N SER A 163 2.94 25.18 7.89
CA SER A 163 3.35 24.51 6.66
C SER A 163 2.59 23.20 6.46
N ALA A 164 2.46 22.40 7.52
CA ALA A 164 1.66 21.18 7.50
C ALA A 164 0.18 21.50 7.25
N HIS A 165 -0.37 22.51 7.92
CA HIS A 165 -1.76 22.94 7.71
C HIS A 165 -2.05 23.33 6.24
N ARG A 166 -1.16 24.10 5.61
CA ARG A 166 -1.26 24.44 4.18
C ARG A 166 -1.18 23.21 3.27
N ALA A 167 -0.38 22.21 3.65
CA ALA A 167 -0.30 20.96 2.92
C ALA A 167 -1.61 20.16 3.03
N TYR A 168 -2.27 20.13 4.19
CA TYR A 168 -3.60 19.50 4.32
C TYR A 168 -4.66 20.19 3.46
N GLN A 169 -4.70 21.54 3.47
CA GLN A 169 -5.59 22.31 2.60
C GLN A 169 -5.32 22.02 1.12
N THR A 170 -4.05 21.84 0.75
CA THR A 170 -3.68 21.47 -0.62
C THR A 170 -4.12 20.05 -0.97
N ALA A 171 -3.99 19.10 -0.05
CA ALA A 171 -4.50 17.74 -0.22
C ALA A 171 -6.03 17.75 -0.47
N TRP A 172 -6.79 18.52 0.29
CA TRP A 172 -8.24 18.66 0.05
C TRP A 172 -8.58 19.31 -1.29
N ARG A 173 -7.85 20.37 -1.69
CA ARG A 173 -8.00 20.94 -3.05
C ARG A 173 -7.68 19.94 -4.15
N LEU A 174 -6.73 19.03 -3.94
CA LEU A 174 -6.47 17.94 -4.88
C LEU A 174 -7.65 16.95 -4.93
N VAL A 175 -8.22 16.55 -3.79
CA VAL A 175 -9.44 15.72 -3.76
C VAL A 175 -10.56 16.39 -4.57
N ASP A 176 -10.84 17.66 -4.28
CA ASP A 176 -11.98 18.39 -4.87
C ASP A 176 -11.81 18.67 -6.36
N SER A 177 -10.57 18.65 -6.87
CA SER A 177 -10.28 18.84 -8.29
C SER A 177 -10.21 17.55 -9.12
N ILE A 178 -10.26 16.38 -8.49
CA ILE A 178 -10.35 15.09 -9.20
C ILE A 178 -11.78 14.93 -9.71
N LYS A 179 -11.95 14.79 -11.03
CA LYS A 179 -13.28 14.67 -11.66
C LYS A 179 -13.81 13.25 -11.63
N GLN A 180 -12.94 12.27 -11.84
CA GLN A 180 -13.31 10.86 -11.86
C GLN A 180 -13.60 10.36 -10.43
N PRO A 181 -14.84 9.92 -10.16
CA PRO A 181 -15.24 9.53 -8.81
C PRO A 181 -14.43 8.38 -8.22
N PHE A 182 -14.05 7.40 -9.05
CA PHE A 182 -13.17 6.31 -8.64
C PHE A 182 -11.84 6.79 -8.03
N TYR A 183 -11.21 7.82 -8.58
CA TYR A 183 -10.01 8.40 -7.98
C TYR A 183 -10.35 9.30 -6.79
N ARG A 184 -11.40 10.12 -6.90
CA ARG A 184 -11.79 11.10 -5.87
C ARG A 184 -12.13 10.42 -4.55
N THR A 185 -13.01 9.43 -4.58
CA THR A 185 -13.48 8.73 -3.37
C THR A 185 -12.35 7.96 -2.69
N ARG A 186 -11.50 7.28 -3.45
CA ARG A 186 -10.33 6.58 -2.88
C ARG A 186 -9.31 7.54 -2.26
N ALA A 187 -9.06 8.67 -2.92
CA ALA A 187 -8.17 9.72 -2.42
C ALA A 187 -8.70 10.32 -1.11
N ALA A 188 -9.99 10.68 -1.10
CA ALA A 188 -10.66 11.21 0.09
C ALA A 188 -10.63 10.21 1.25
N ALA A 189 -11.01 8.94 1.02
CA ALA A 189 -11.01 7.91 2.06
C ALA A 189 -9.63 7.73 2.72
N ILE A 190 -8.57 7.72 1.93
CA ILE A 190 -7.19 7.57 2.45
C ILE A 190 -6.73 8.81 3.21
N LEU A 191 -7.02 10.00 2.67
CA LEU A 191 -6.69 11.25 3.34
C LEU A 191 -7.41 11.34 4.69
N ILE A 192 -8.71 11.02 4.74
CA ILE A 192 -9.49 10.97 5.98
C ILE A 192 -8.91 9.96 6.96
N THR A 193 -8.56 8.76 6.47
CA THR A 193 -7.96 7.72 7.30
C THR A 193 -6.69 8.22 7.97
N VAL A 194 -5.75 8.79 7.22
CA VAL A 194 -4.49 9.30 7.78
C VAL A 194 -4.71 10.52 8.68
N LEU A 195 -5.54 11.50 8.28
CA LEU A 195 -5.82 12.66 9.12
C LEU A 195 -6.50 12.27 10.44
N SER A 196 -7.35 11.23 10.43
CA SER A 196 -7.98 10.69 11.65
C SER A 196 -6.95 10.04 12.56
N LEU A 197 -6.02 9.23 12.02
CA LEU A 197 -4.91 8.67 12.81
C LEU A 197 -4.05 9.77 13.46
N LEU A 198 -3.84 10.87 12.74
CA LEU A 198 -3.07 12.02 13.23
C LEU A 198 -3.87 12.92 14.19
N GLY A 199 -5.12 12.59 14.51
CA GLY A 199 -5.99 13.38 15.38
C GLY A 199 -6.39 14.75 14.80
N ARG A 200 -6.34 14.93 13.47
CA ARG A 200 -6.61 16.21 12.79
C ARG A 200 -8.10 16.41 12.51
N HIS A 201 -8.91 16.25 13.55
CA HIS A 201 -10.36 16.44 13.46
C HIS A 201 -10.73 17.87 13.05
N ASP A 202 -9.91 18.86 13.41
CA ASP A 202 -10.02 20.26 12.98
C ASP A 202 -9.96 20.45 11.46
N VAL A 203 -9.24 19.56 10.76
CA VAL A 203 -9.11 19.58 9.30
C VAL A 203 -10.22 18.77 8.63
N LEU A 204 -10.75 17.75 9.32
CA LEU A 204 -11.88 16.95 8.84
C LEU A 204 -13.22 17.67 9.01
N GLN A 205 -13.29 18.57 9.99
CA GLN A 205 -14.45 19.39 10.33
C GLN A 205 -14.05 20.87 10.25
N HIS A 206 -14.16 21.46 9.07
CA HIS A 206 -13.75 22.84 8.83
C HIS A 206 -14.88 23.65 8.22
N ASP A 207 -15.14 24.85 8.74
CA ASP A 207 -16.17 25.78 8.25
C ASP A 207 -17.56 25.15 8.12
N GLY A 208 -17.92 24.27 9.05
CA GLY A 208 -19.20 23.55 9.06
C GLY A 208 -19.30 22.41 8.03
N GLN A 209 -18.25 22.16 7.25
CA GLN A 209 -18.16 21.00 6.37
C GLN A 209 -17.66 19.78 7.13
N ASP A 210 -18.28 18.64 6.85
CA ASP A 210 -17.91 17.35 7.40
C ASP A 210 -17.38 16.46 6.27
N ARG A 211 -16.06 16.33 6.20
CA ARG A 211 -15.40 15.61 5.10
C ARG A 211 -15.74 14.12 5.08
N VAL A 212 -16.16 13.53 6.21
CA VAL A 212 -16.60 12.13 6.24
C VAL A 212 -18.01 12.02 5.65
N ALA A 213 -18.91 12.94 6.00
CA ALA A 213 -20.24 12.99 5.39
C ALA A 213 -20.16 13.24 3.88
N ASP A 214 -19.31 14.18 3.43
CA ASP A 214 -19.07 14.47 2.01
C ASP A 214 -18.59 13.22 1.25
N LEU A 215 -17.68 12.44 1.84
CA LEU A 215 -17.20 11.18 1.25
C LEU A 215 -18.36 10.19 1.03
N ILE A 216 -19.28 10.10 1.98
CA ILE A 216 -20.39 9.15 1.91
C ILE A 216 -21.49 9.62 0.96
N GLU A 217 -21.70 10.93 0.84
CA GLU A 217 -22.52 11.50 -0.23
C GLU A 217 -21.92 11.21 -1.62
N LEU A 218 -20.60 11.33 -1.78
CA LEU A 218 -19.92 10.96 -3.03
C LEU A 218 -20.17 9.49 -3.39
N ASN A 219 -20.07 8.57 -2.42
CA ASN A 219 -20.40 7.16 -2.65
C ASN A 219 -21.88 6.97 -3.04
N ALA A 220 -22.80 7.64 -2.35
CA ALA A 220 -24.24 7.60 -2.67
C ALA A 220 -24.51 8.00 -4.13
N ALA A 221 -23.90 9.10 -4.58
CA ALA A 221 -24.03 9.57 -5.95
C ALA A 221 -23.49 8.56 -6.98
N GLU A 222 -22.38 7.87 -6.68
CA GLU A 222 -21.83 6.86 -7.59
C GLU A 222 -22.68 5.59 -7.69
N PHE A 223 -23.28 5.15 -6.59
CA PHE A 223 -24.13 3.95 -6.59
C PHE A 223 -25.46 4.17 -7.34
N GLN A 224 -25.87 5.42 -7.56
CA GLN A 224 -27.02 5.77 -8.40
C GLN A 224 -26.69 5.80 -9.90
N ARG A 225 -25.40 5.82 -10.28
CA ARG A 225 -24.98 5.87 -11.69
C ARG A 225 -24.82 4.47 -12.27
N VAL A 226 -25.11 4.36 -13.57
CA VAL A 226 -24.70 3.19 -14.36
C VAL A 226 -23.18 3.26 -14.53
N PRO A 227 -22.41 2.22 -14.14
CA PRO A 227 -20.96 2.23 -14.30
C PRO A 227 -20.58 2.46 -15.76
N SER A 228 -19.90 3.57 -16.05
CA SER A 228 -19.43 3.91 -17.40
C SER A 228 -17.91 3.82 -17.54
N TYR A 229 -17.24 3.17 -16.58
CA TYR A 229 -15.79 3.09 -16.52
C TYR A 229 -15.28 2.07 -17.53
N ARG A 230 -14.28 2.48 -18.30
CA ARG A 230 -13.52 1.56 -19.15
C ARG A 230 -12.57 0.75 -18.28
N PHE A 231 -12.40 -0.53 -18.63
CA PHE A 231 -11.38 -1.39 -18.03
C PHE A 231 -10.01 -0.70 -18.03
N ASP A 232 -9.35 -0.68 -16.86
CA ASP A 232 -8.05 -0.01 -16.67
C ASP A 232 -6.85 -0.97 -16.61
N GLY A 233 -7.06 -2.23 -16.97
CA GLY A 233 -6.07 -3.31 -16.85
C GLY A 233 -6.29 -4.20 -15.63
N VAL A 234 -7.03 -3.75 -14.62
CA VAL A 234 -7.28 -4.50 -13.37
C VAL A 234 -8.73 -4.40 -12.90
N HIS A 235 -9.33 -3.22 -12.94
CA HIS A 235 -10.69 -2.99 -12.44
C HIS A 235 -11.70 -3.05 -13.59
N PHE A 236 -12.84 -3.70 -13.35
CA PHE A 236 -13.96 -3.75 -14.30
C PHE A 236 -15.29 -3.64 -13.55
N ASP A 237 -16.31 -3.10 -14.24
CA ASP A 237 -17.71 -3.08 -13.80
C ASP A 237 -17.92 -2.62 -12.33
N ARG A 238 -18.41 -3.50 -11.46
CA ARG A 238 -18.74 -3.23 -10.06
C ARG A 238 -17.55 -2.83 -9.20
N ASP A 239 -16.34 -3.20 -9.61
CA ASP A 239 -15.11 -2.90 -8.88
C ASP A 239 -14.89 -1.38 -8.73
N PHE A 240 -15.28 -0.61 -9.75
CA PHE A 240 -15.14 0.85 -9.76
C PHE A 240 -15.98 1.57 -8.70
N ARG A 241 -17.02 0.93 -8.15
CA ARG A 241 -17.83 1.48 -7.05
C ARG A 241 -17.58 0.78 -5.72
N LEU A 242 -17.34 -0.54 -5.74
CA LEU A 242 -17.12 -1.30 -4.52
C LEU A 242 -15.78 -0.95 -3.87
N PHE A 243 -14.69 -0.89 -4.64
CA PHE A 243 -13.38 -0.60 -4.06
C PHE A 243 -13.34 0.75 -3.31
N PRO A 244 -13.82 1.87 -3.89
CA PRO A 244 -13.92 3.12 -3.14
C PRO A 244 -14.82 3.04 -1.89
N LEU A 245 -15.94 2.31 -1.96
CA LEU A 245 -16.81 2.09 -0.80
C LEU A 245 -16.08 1.34 0.33
N LEU A 246 -15.33 0.28 0.01
CA LEU A 246 -14.57 -0.48 1.02
C LEU A 246 -13.52 0.38 1.73
N LEU A 247 -12.84 1.27 1.01
CA LEU A 247 -11.93 2.24 1.63
C LEU A 247 -12.69 3.25 2.50
N SER A 248 -13.88 3.66 2.06
CA SER A 248 -14.73 4.61 2.81
C SER A 248 -15.24 4.00 4.13
N LEU A 249 -15.58 2.70 4.13
CA LEU A 249 -15.95 1.98 5.35
C LEU A 249 -14.80 1.91 6.35
N SER A 250 -13.56 1.69 5.88
CA SER A 250 -12.38 1.80 6.75
C SER A 250 -12.17 3.22 7.26
N ALA A 251 -12.38 4.24 6.43
CA ALA A 251 -12.27 5.64 6.84
C ALA A 251 -13.32 6.00 7.91
N ILE A 252 -14.56 5.51 7.78
CA ILE A 252 -15.61 5.64 8.82
C ILE A 252 -15.13 5.04 10.14
N ALA A 253 -14.60 3.82 10.11
CA ALA A 253 -14.15 3.13 11.31
C ALA A 253 -13.03 3.91 12.02
N VAL A 254 -11.99 4.30 11.26
CA VAL A 254 -10.82 4.99 11.81
C VAL A 254 -11.15 6.42 12.28
N SER A 255 -12.11 7.09 11.65
CA SER A 255 -12.58 8.41 12.07
C SER A 255 -13.62 8.37 13.19
N ASN A 256 -14.04 7.18 13.64
CA ASN A 256 -15.11 6.97 14.62
C ASN A 256 -16.43 7.66 14.23
N ARG A 257 -16.78 7.64 12.94
CA ARG A 257 -17.99 8.26 12.36
C ARG A 257 -19.03 7.25 11.96
N PHE A 258 -19.33 6.33 12.88
CA PHE A 258 -20.27 5.23 12.65
C PHE A 258 -21.68 5.70 12.31
N ASP A 259 -22.06 6.94 12.66
CA ASP A 259 -23.27 7.60 12.21
C ASP A 259 -23.40 7.63 10.67
N CYS A 260 -22.28 7.72 9.96
CA CYS A 260 -22.23 7.76 8.50
C CYS A 260 -22.52 6.40 7.83
N LEU A 261 -22.60 5.28 8.57
CA LEU A 261 -22.95 3.97 8.00
C LEU A 261 -24.37 3.91 7.45
N HIS A 262 -25.24 4.84 7.88
CA HIS A 262 -26.67 4.81 7.57
C HIS A 262 -27.22 6.08 6.90
N CYS A 263 -26.38 7.11 6.62
CA CYS A 263 -26.85 8.41 6.10
C CYS A 263 -27.63 8.33 4.77
N TYR A 264 -27.32 7.36 3.91
CA TYR A 264 -27.94 7.21 2.58
C TYR A 264 -28.39 5.77 2.27
N GLY A 265 -28.57 4.96 3.32
CA GLY A 265 -28.86 3.53 3.22
C GLY A 265 -27.90 2.69 4.05
N ASP A 266 -28.11 1.38 4.08
CA ASP A 266 -27.24 0.44 4.80
C ASP A 266 -25.99 0.12 3.95
N TRP A 267 -24.89 0.82 4.23
CA TRP A 267 -23.64 0.65 3.49
C TRP A 267 -22.98 -0.71 3.73
N LEU A 268 -23.19 -1.33 4.89
CA LEU A 268 -22.65 -2.66 5.17
C LEU A 268 -23.39 -3.74 4.37
N SER A 269 -24.72 -3.68 4.35
CA SER A 269 -25.54 -4.57 3.52
C SER A 269 -25.25 -4.36 2.03
N THR A 270 -25.11 -3.12 1.60
CA THR A 270 -24.74 -2.77 0.22
C THR A 270 -23.40 -3.38 -0.19
N ALA A 271 -22.35 -3.16 0.61
CA ALA A 271 -21.03 -3.74 0.37
C ALA A 271 -21.06 -5.28 0.40
N ALA A 272 -21.80 -5.89 1.33
CA ALA A 272 -21.99 -7.34 1.39
C ALA A 272 -22.74 -7.90 0.17
N HIS A 273 -23.67 -7.16 -0.42
CA HIS A 273 -24.32 -7.55 -1.67
C HIS A 273 -23.34 -7.47 -2.85
N GLU A 274 -22.63 -6.36 -2.99
CA GLU A 274 -21.68 -6.15 -4.09
C GLU A 274 -20.53 -7.18 -4.08
N ILE A 275 -19.95 -7.48 -2.92
CA ILE A 275 -18.84 -8.46 -2.82
C ILE A 275 -19.27 -9.86 -3.29
N ARG A 276 -20.52 -10.26 -3.01
CA ARG A 276 -21.09 -11.54 -3.48
C ARG A 276 -21.39 -11.56 -4.97
N ALA A 277 -21.65 -10.39 -5.56
CA ALA A 277 -21.98 -10.24 -6.98
C ALA A 277 -20.75 -10.01 -7.88
N LEU A 278 -19.54 -9.90 -7.32
CA LEU A 278 -18.31 -9.79 -8.10
C LEU A 278 -18.05 -11.08 -8.89
N ASN A 279 -17.43 -10.92 -10.06
CA ASN A 279 -16.82 -12.07 -10.72
C ASN A 279 -15.59 -12.56 -9.94
N ALA A 280 -15.10 -13.74 -10.34
CA ALA A 280 -13.98 -14.42 -9.69
C ALA A 280 -12.71 -13.55 -9.56
N SER A 281 -12.32 -12.81 -10.61
CA SER A 281 -11.11 -11.99 -10.61
C SER A 281 -11.20 -10.79 -9.66
N SER A 282 -12.30 -10.02 -9.66
CA SER A 282 -12.44 -8.93 -8.69
C SER A 282 -12.63 -9.46 -7.28
N ARG A 283 -13.35 -10.57 -7.09
CA ARG A 283 -13.54 -11.16 -5.76
C ARG A 283 -12.21 -11.54 -5.13
N ALA A 284 -11.27 -12.08 -5.90
CA ALA A 284 -9.94 -12.44 -5.42
C ALA A 284 -9.17 -11.26 -4.78
N SER A 285 -9.26 -10.06 -5.35
CA SER A 285 -8.60 -8.87 -4.77
C SER A 285 -9.47 -8.12 -3.76
N GLN A 286 -10.77 -7.94 -4.03
CA GLN A 286 -11.66 -7.14 -3.19
C GLN A 286 -12.02 -7.83 -1.87
N SER A 287 -11.93 -9.16 -1.79
CA SER A 287 -12.14 -9.89 -0.52
C SER A 287 -11.18 -9.44 0.58
N LEU A 288 -9.94 -9.06 0.24
CA LEU A 288 -8.98 -8.56 1.22
C LEU A 288 -9.40 -7.18 1.77
N PHE A 289 -9.80 -6.25 0.89
CA PHE A 289 -10.33 -4.95 1.30
C PHE A 289 -11.61 -5.09 2.14
N TRP A 290 -12.48 -6.03 1.79
CA TRP A 290 -13.68 -6.36 2.56
C TRP A 290 -13.33 -6.82 3.98
N VAL A 291 -12.40 -7.76 4.11
CA VAL A 291 -11.94 -8.25 5.41
C VAL A 291 -11.31 -7.13 6.24
N SER A 292 -10.48 -6.28 5.64
CA SER A 292 -9.91 -5.11 6.34
C SER A 292 -11.00 -4.16 6.82
N ALA A 293 -11.97 -3.80 5.98
CA ALA A 293 -13.07 -2.90 6.35
C ALA A 293 -13.94 -3.49 7.48
N MET A 294 -14.36 -4.75 7.35
CA MET A 294 -15.17 -5.41 8.38
C MET A 294 -14.42 -5.56 9.70
N ARG A 295 -13.11 -5.80 9.66
CA ARG A 295 -12.27 -5.83 10.87
C ARG A 295 -12.21 -4.46 11.52
N ASN A 296 -11.97 -3.40 10.77
CA ASN A 296 -11.89 -2.04 11.31
C ASN A 296 -13.20 -1.63 11.99
N LEU A 297 -14.33 -2.05 11.43
CA LEU A 297 -15.66 -1.78 11.97
C LEU A 297 -16.07 -2.68 13.15
N GLY A 298 -15.25 -3.65 13.56
CA GLY A 298 -15.63 -4.64 14.59
C GLY A 298 -16.68 -5.65 14.13
N MET A 299 -16.88 -5.80 12.81
CA MET A 299 -17.94 -6.58 12.19
C MET A 299 -17.44 -7.85 11.48
N LEU A 300 -16.15 -8.19 11.62
CA LEU A 300 -15.54 -9.31 10.92
C LEU A 300 -16.23 -10.64 11.22
N SER A 301 -16.51 -10.94 12.50
CA SER A 301 -17.19 -12.19 12.90
C SER A 301 -18.64 -12.26 12.41
N THR A 302 -19.30 -11.12 12.22
CA THR A 302 -20.68 -11.04 11.70
C THR A 302 -20.74 -11.41 10.23
N TYR A 303 -19.83 -10.87 9.41
CA TYR A 303 -19.85 -10.99 7.96
C TYR A 303 -18.91 -12.08 7.41
N VAL A 304 -17.92 -12.52 8.18
CA VAL A 304 -16.97 -13.60 7.86
C VAL A 304 -16.96 -14.58 9.03
N ARG A 305 -18.11 -15.24 9.24
CA ARG A 305 -18.36 -16.15 10.38
C ARG A 305 -17.40 -17.35 10.42
N ASP A 306 -17.08 -17.88 9.25
CA ASP A 306 -16.12 -18.96 9.07
C ASP A 306 -14.99 -18.45 8.15
N PRO A 307 -13.90 -17.92 8.72
CA PRO A 307 -12.76 -17.44 7.94
C PRO A 307 -12.16 -18.50 7.03
N ARG A 308 -12.15 -19.77 7.46
CA ARG A 308 -11.55 -20.87 6.71
C ARG A 308 -12.38 -21.18 5.47
N SER A 309 -13.70 -21.35 5.63
CA SER A 309 -14.61 -21.55 4.51
C SER A 309 -14.61 -20.35 3.55
N PHE A 310 -14.59 -19.12 4.06
CA PHE A 310 -14.53 -17.91 3.24
C PHE A 310 -13.27 -17.84 2.36
N VAL A 311 -12.09 -18.13 2.94
CA VAL A 311 -10.82 -18.19 2.20
C VAL A 311 -10.87 -19.31 1.17
N HIS A 312 -11.30 -20.51 1.57
CA HIS A 312 -11.37 -21.66 0.68
C HIS A 312 -12.28 -21.39 -0.53
N GLU A 313 -13.51 -20.93 -0.31
CA GLU A 313 -14.45 -20.59 -1.38
C GLU A 313 -13.89 -19.52 -2.32
N THR A 314 -13.28 -18.46 -1.76
CA THR A 314 -12.71 -17.38 -2.57
C THR A 314 -11.58 -17.88 -3.46
N ILE A 315 -10.72 -18.77 -2.96
CA ILE A 315 -9.64 -19.39 -3.74
C ILE A 315 -10.20 -20.32 -4.81
N GLN A 316 -11.16 -21.20 -4.46
CA GLN A 316 -11.73 -22.15 -5.42
C GLN A 316 -12.45 -21.44 -6.56
N ILE A 317 -13.32 -20.47 -6.26
CA ILE A 317 -14.02 -19.68 -7.28
C ILE A 317 -13.03 -19.02 -8.25
N TYR A 318 -11.92 -18.48 -7.73
CA TYR A 318 -10.88 -17.91 -8.57
C TYR A 318 -10.22 -18.96 -9.48
N LEU A 319 -9.76 -20.08 -8.91
CA LEU A 319 -9.05 -21.14 -9.64
C LEU A 319 -9.94 -21.85 -10.68
N GLU A 320 -11.23 -22.00 -10.43
CA GLU A 320 -12.19 -22.57 -11.38
C GLU A 320 -12.44 -21.65 -12.59
N ASN A 321 -12.11 -20.37 -12.49
CA ASN A 321 -12.43 -19.34 -13.50
C ASN A 321 -11.18 -18.68 -14.11
N THR A 322 -9.97 -19.17 -13.82
CA THR A 322 -8.72 -18.68 -14.41
C THR A 322 -7.89 -19.81 -15.02
N ASP A 323 -7.24 -19.53 -16.14
CA ASP A 323 -6.20 -20.38 -16.73
C ASP A 323 -4.79 -20.03 -16.20
N GLY A 324 -4.67 -18.94 -15.42
CA GLY A 324 -3.41 -18.44 -14.90
C GLY A 324 -2.51 -17.80 -15.98
N GLN A 325 -3.09 -17.37 -17.11
CA GLN A 325 -2.35 -16.76 -18.23
C GLN A 325 -2.57 -15.25 -18.35
N ARG A 326 -3.48 -14.66 -17.57
CA ARG A 326 -3.76 -13.22 -17.68
C ARG A 326 -2.61 -12.41 -17.07
N PRO A 327 -2.27 -11.24 -17.65
CA PRO A 327 -1.17 -10.42 -17.15
C PRO A 327 -1.31 -9.98 -15.69
N ASP A 328 -2.53 -9.92 -15.13
CA ASP A 328 -2.80 -9.53 -13.74
C ASP A 328 -3.07 -10.72 -12.79
N ASP A 329 -2.97 -11.98 -13.25
CA ASP A 329 -3.26 -13.14 -12.40
C ASP A 329 -2.30 -13.25 -11.20
N TYR A 330 -1.03 -12.85 -11.37
CA TYR A 330 -0.06 -12.80 -10.26
C TYR A 330 -0.54 -11.87 -9.13
N LEU A 331 -1.19 -10.75 -9.48
CA LEU A 331 -1.74 -9.80 -8.53
C LEU A 331 -2.89 -10.47 -7.77
N ARG A 332 -3.83 -11.13 -8.44
CA ARG A 332 -4.94 -11.81 -7.75
C ARG A 332 -4.46 -12.92 -6.83
N CYS A 333 -3.54 -13.75 -7.30
CA CYS A 333 -2.93 -14.82 -6.50
C CYS A 333 -2.24 -14.28 -5.24
N THR A 334 -1.50 -13.19 -5.36
CA THR A 334 -0.80 -12.59 -4.20
C THR A 334 -1.78 -11.96 -3.21
N TYR A 335 -2.89 -11.37 -3.68
CA TYR A 335 -3.99 -10.95 -2.79
C TYR A 335 -4.62 -12.11 -2.02
N LEU A 336 -4.84 -13.26 -2.67
CA LEU A 336 -5.36 -14.47 -2.01
C LEU A 336 -4.40 -14.99 -0.93
N VAL A 337 -3.08 -14.94 -1.19
CA VAL A 337 -2.06 -15.27 -0.18
C VAL A 337 -2.17 -14.34 1.04
N HIS A 338 -2.25 -13.03 0.82
CA HIS A 338 -2.38 -12.07 1.92
C HIS A 338 -3.72 -12.20 2.67
N LEU A 339 -4.81 -12.51 1.97
CA LEU A 339 -6.12 -12.81 2.55
C LEU A 339 -6.05 -14.02 3.50
N ALA A 340 -5.50 -15.14 3.02
CA ALA A 340 -5.38 -16.35 3.83
C ALA A 340 -4.52 -16.09 5.08
N ARG A 341 -3.40 -15.38 4.94
CA ARG A 341 -2.54 -15.00 6.08
C ARG A 341 -3.27 -14.13 7.09
N GLN A 342 -4.00 -13.11 6.63
CA GLN A 342 -4.75 -12.24 7.53
C GLN A 342 -5.90 -12.95 8.25
N LEU A 343 -6.46 -14.00 7.65
CA LEU A 343 -7.47 -14.81 8.30
C LEU A 343 -6.90 -16.02 9.05
N GLY A 344 -5.57 -16.12 9.18
CA GLY A 344 -4.91 -17.20 9.91
C GLY A 344 -5.03 -18.58 9.25
N CYS A 345 -5.27 -18.62 7.94
CA CYS A 345 -5.47 -19.83 7.15
C CYS A 345 -4.43 -20.02 6.02
N PRO A 346 -3.12 -19.77 6.21
CA PRO A 346 -2.13 -19.85 5.14
C PRO A 346 -1.98 -21.26 4.54
N ASP A 347 -2.38 -22.30 5.28
CA ASP A 347 -2.39 -23.69 4.85
C ASP A 347 -3.42 -23.98 3.74
N LEU A 348 -4.39 -23.09 3.52
CA LEU A 348 -5.36 -23.20 2.42
C LEU A 348 -4.82 -22.75 1.07
N ILE A 349 -3.62 -22.18 1.00
CA ILE A 349 -3.06 -21.74 -0.27
C ILE A 349 -2.68 -22.96 -1.13
N SER A 350 -3.46 -23.18 -2.19
CA SER A 350 -3.22 -24.23 -3.17
C SER A 350 -1.87 -24.08 -3.88
N HIS A 351 -1.22 -25.20 -4.20
CA HIS A 351 -0.01 -25.23 -5.04
C HIS A 351 -0.20 -24.46 -6.36
N ARG A 352 -1.41 -24.53 -6.93
CA ARG A 352 -1.76 -23.84 -8.18
C ARG A 352 -1.61 -22.32 -8.07
N ILE A 353 -1.90 -21.72 -6.92
CA ILE A 353 -1.71 -20.27 -6.70
C ILE A 353 -0.22 -19.92 -6.85
N TRP A 354 0.66 -20.72 -6.27
CA TRP A 354 2.10 -20.51 -6.36
C TRP A 354 2.66 -20.78 -7.75
N GLU A 355 2.13 -21.77 -8.47
CA GLU A 355 2.48 -22.01 -9.88
C GLU A 355 2.19 -20.79 -10.76
N ILE A 356 1.02 -20.17 -10.59
CA ILE A 356 0.63 -18.97 -11.35
C ILE A 356 1.60 -17.83 -11.08
N VAL A 357 1.91 -17.54 -9.81
CA VAL A 357 2.86 -16.48 -9.46
C VAL A 357 4.26 -16.78 -10.01
N ALA A 358 4.75 -18.02 -9.85
CA ALA A 358 6.06 -18.43 -10.34
C ALA A 358 6.16 -18.39 -11.87
N LYS A 359 5.08 -18.76 -12.56
CA LYS A 359 4.97 -18.63 -14.01
C LYS A 359 5.07 -17.16 -14.42
N SER A 360 4.29 -16.27 -13.81
CA SER A 360 4.37 -14.83 -14.12
C SER A 360 5.75 -14.24 -13.87
N VAL A 361 6.47 -14.68 -12.83
CA VAL A 361 7.87 -14.29 -12.58
C VAL A 361 8.80 -14.78 -13.68
N THR A 362 8.58 -16.00 -14.19
CA THR A 362 9.39 -16.58 -15.28
C THR A 362 9.10 -15.90 -16.62
N ASP A 363 7.85 -15.52 -16.84
CA ASP A 363 7.32 -14.96 -18.08
C ASP A 363 7.44 -13.42 -18.15
N ILE A 364 8.23 -12.78 -17.28
CA ILE A 364 8.52 -11.32 -17.31
C ILE A 364 9.06 -10.85 -18.68
N ILE A 365 9.54 -11.77 -19.53
CA ILE A 365 10.12 -11.47 -20.83
C ILE A 365 9.05 -11.25 -21.91
N GLY A 366 9.03 -10.04 -22.47
CA GLY A 366 8.85 -9.81 -23.90
C GLY A 366 7.46 -10.00 -24.53
N SER A 367 6.39 -10.25 -23.76
CA SER A 367 5.05 -10.25 -24.34
C SER A 367 4.51 -8.83 -24.47
N ASP A 368 4.11 -8.42 -25.68
CA ASP A 368 3.55 -7.10 -25.95
C ASP A 368 2.31 -6.80 -25.08
N LEU A 369 1.58 -7.84 -24.64
CA LEU A 369 0.48 -7.75 -23.67
C LEU A 369 0.89 -7.13 -22.32
N TYR A 370 2.15 -7.26 -21.92
CA TYR A 370 2.68 -6.76 -20.65
C TYR A 370 3.21 -5.32 -20.76
N ARG A 371 3.53 -4.85 -21.97
CA ARG A 371 4.06 -3.49 -22.21
C ARG A 371 2.99 -2.41 -22.17
N GLU A 372 1.73 -2.75 -22.45
CA GLU A 372 0.61 -1.80 -22.49
C GLU A 372 -0.14 -1.68 -21.15
N ASN A 373 0.00 -2.67 -20.26
CA ASN A 373 -0.67 -2.68 -18.96
C ASN A 373 0.31 -2.27 -17.83
N PRO A 374 0.13 -1.11 -17.17
CA PRO A 374 1.00 -0.70 -16.06
C PRO A 374 0.94 -1.63 -14.85
N TYR A 375 -0.06 -2.51 -14.77
CA TYR A 375 -0.18 -3.55 -13.76
C TYR A 375 0.44 -4.88 -14.20
N ALA A 376 1.13 -4.94 -15.34
CA ALA A 376 1.83 -6.12 -15.82
C ALA A 376 3.35 -5.88 -15.92
N SER A 377 3.86 -4.79 -15.36
CA SER A 377 5.29 -4.51 -15.39
C SER A 377 6.10 -5.57 -14.65
N GLY A 378 7.31 -5.84 -15.12
CA GLY A 378 8.25 -6.73 -14.44
C GLY A 378 8.54 -6.25 -13.01
N PHE A 379 8.63 -4.92 -12.80
CA PHE A 379 8.77 -4.35 -11.45
C PHE A 379 7.61 -4.71 -10.53
N MET A 380 6.39 -4.69 -11.04
CA MET A 380 5.20 -5.04 -10.28
C MET A 380 5.12 -6.53 -9.98
N ILE A 381 5.42 -7.39 -10.96
CA ILE A 381 5.44 -8.84 -10.78
C ILE A 381 6.44 -9.21 -9.67
N VAL A 382 7.67 -8.71 -9.74
CA VAL A 382 8.70 -8.96 -8.73
C VAL A 382 8.29 -8.40 -7.37
N ALA A 383 7.74 -7.19 -7.30
CA ALA A 383 7.29 -6.58 -6.04
C ALA A 383 6.21 -7.43 -5.36
N TYR A 384 5.18 -7.85 -6.10
CA TYR A 384 4.11 -8.65 -5.52
C TYR A 384 4.57 -10.06 -5.14
N ALA A 385 5.41 -10.71 -5.97
CA ALA A 385 6.01 -11.99 -5.64
C ALA A 385 6.85 -11.90 -4.36
N LEU A 386 7.72 -10.88 -4.25
CA LEU A 386 8.52 -10.62 -3.05
C LEU A 386 7.64 -10.46 -1.80
N SER A 387 6.53 -9.72 -1.89
CA SER A 387 5.61 -9.52 -0.75
C SER A 387 5.00 -10.82 -0.19
N THR A 388 5.00 -11.89 -0.99
CA THR A 388 4.42 -13.19 -0.63
C THR A 388 5.45 -14.26 -0.25
N THR A 389 6.74 -14.03 -0.44
CA THR A 389 7.77 -15.05 -0.17
C THR A 389 8.27 -14.99 1.28
N ASN A 390 7.69 -15.82 2.16
CA ASN A 390 8.20 -16.06 3.52
C ASN A 390 8.87 -17.44 3.65
N ALA A 391 10.01 -17.53 4.35
CA ALA A 391 10.77 -18.78 4.50
C ALA A 391 10.09 -19.82 5.41
N ARG A 392 9.15 -19.40 6.26
CA ARG A 392 8.56 -20.23 7.33
C ARG A 392 7.28 -20.98 6.95
N GLU A 393 6.78 -20.83 5.72
CA GLU A 393 5.53 -21.48 5.34
C GLU A 393 5.76 -22.91 4.81
N PRO A 394 5.01 -23.90 5.30
CA PRO A 394 5.05 -25.25 4.77
C PRO A 394 4.41 -25.32 3.38
N GLY A 395 5.08 -26.00 2.45
CA GLY A 395 4.61 -26.27 1.10
C GLY A 395 5.71 -26.10 0.05
N PRO A 396 5.71 -26.87 -1.06
CA PRO A 396 6.64 -26.64 -2.15
C PRO A 396 6.32 -25.28 -2.77
N LYS A 397 7.19 -24.30 -2.52
CA LYS A 397 7.22 -23.05 -3.27
C LYS A 397 8.03 -23.33 -4.52
N PRO A 398 7.45 -23.26 -5.73
CA PRO A 398 8.22 -23.38 -6.96
C PRO A 398 9.38 -22.37 -6.92
N GLY A 399 10.55 -22.78 -7.40
CA GLY A 399 11.82 -22.05 -7.35
C GLY A 399 11.79 -20.71 -8.09
N MET A 400 11.12 -19.71 -7.51
CA MET A 400 11.11 -18.34 -7.97
C MET A 400 12.45 -17.68 -7.64
N ASP A 401 13.33 -17.60 -8.64
CA ASP A 401 14.54 -16.80 -8.54
C ASP A 401 14.23 -15.34 -8.88
N LEU A 402 13.87 -14.57 -7.85
CA LEU A 402 13.57 -13.14 -8.00
C LEU A 402 14.81 -12.32 -8.35
N THR A 403 16.01 -12.80 -8.01
CA THR A 403 17.27 -12.14 -8.37
C THR A 403 17.50 -12.22 -9.88
N GLU A 404 17.29 -13.39 -10.46
CA GLU A 404 17.31 -13.62 -11.91
C GLU A 404 16.16 -12.90 -12.63
N ALA A 405 14.96 -12.91 -12.04
CA ALA A 405 13.79 -12.21 -12.58
C ALA A 405 14.07 -10.71 -12.82
N VAL A 406 14.78 -10.05 -11.89
CA VAL A 406 15.18 -8.64 -12.05
C VAL A 406 16.09 -8.43 -13.26
N PHE A 407 17.02 -9.35 -13.55
CA PHE A 407 17.89 -9.26 -14.72
C PHE A 407 17.12 -9.39 -16.04
N ARG A 408 16.02 -10.14 -16.02
CA ARG A 408 15.14 -10.37 -17.17
C ARG A 408 14.19 -9.22 -17.47
N ILE A 409 14.07 -8.25 -16.56
CA ILE A 409 13.29 -7.03 -16.83
C ILE A 409 13.96 -6.28 -17.98
N GLU A 410 13.29 -6.24 -19.13
CA GLU A 410 13.72 -5.45 -20.28
C GLU A 410 13.62 -3.94 -19.97
N HIS A 411 14.25 -3.09 -20.81
CA HIS A 411 14.05 -1.65 -20.66
C HIS A 411 12.59 -1.31 -21.00
N GLU A 412 11.77 -1.18 -19.96
CA GLU A 412 10.35 -0.92 -20.11
C GLU A 412 10.11 0.51 -20.65
N PRO A 413 9.04 0.72 -21.45
CA PRO A 413 8.65 2.05 -21.90
C PRO A 413 8.48 3.02 -20.73
N ALA A 414 8.70 4.32 -20.96
CA ALA A 414 8.58 5.35 -19.91
C ALA A 414 7.21 5.32 -19.18
N ALA A 415 6.15 4.91 -19.86
CA ALA A 415 4.81 4.73 -19.27
C ALA A 415 4.80 3.68 -18.14
N VAL A 416 5.59 2.62 -18.29
CA VAL A 416 5.68 1.50 -17.35
C VAL A 416 6.85 1.68 -16.36
N ALA A 417 7.90 2.41 -16.74
CA ALA A 417 8.95 2.85 -15.82
C ALA A 417 8.42 3.66 -14.62
N THR A 418 7.19 4.21 -14.71
CA THR A 418 6.49 4.82 -13.56
C THR A 418 6.22 3.86 -12.41
N GLN A 419 6.27 2.54 -12.67
CA GLN A 419 6.08 1.46 -11.71
C GLN A 419 7.34 1.11 -10.93
N LEU A 420 8.51 1.57 -11.40
CA LEU A 420 9.82 1.34 -10.80
C LEU A 420 9.86 1.52 -9.26
N PRO A 421 9.26 2.58 -8.68
CA PRO A 421 9.32 2.79 -7.23
C PRO A 421 8.66 1.68 -6.41
N ARG A 422 7.71 0.93 -6.99
CA ARG A 422 6.94 -0.10 -6.30
C ARG A 422 7.79 -1.30 -5.88
N LEU A 423 8.80 -1.65 -6.69
CA LEU A 423 9.80 -2.65 -6.30
C LEU A 423 10.63 -2.17 -5.10
N GLY A 424 10.97 -0.87 -5.07
CA GLY A 424 11.65 -0.27 -3.93
C GLY A 424 10.81 -0.35 -2.64
N PHE A 425 9.52 -0.07 -2.71
CA PHE A 425 8.61 -0.24 -1.57
C PHE A 425 8.57 -1.69 -1.08
N SER A 426 8.53 -2.66 -1.99
CA SER A 426 8.54 -4.08 -1.63
C SER A 426 9.85 -4.52 -0.98
N LEU A 427 10.99 -4.00 -1.43
CA LEU A 427 12.30 -4.30 -0.84
C LEU A 427 12.39 -3.75 0.58
N VAL A 428 11.95 -2.51 0.79
CA VAL A 428 11.89 -1.89 2.12
C VAL A 428 10.91 -2.63 3.03
N ASP A 429 9.71 -2.99 2.55
CA ASP A 429 8.75 -3.84 3.28
C ASP A 429 9.41 -5.16 3.70
N ALA A 430 10.02 -5.90 2.76
CA ALA A 430 10.68 -7.17 3.05
C ALA A 430 11.82 -7.03 4.06
N ALA A 431 12.60 -5.95 4.01
CA ALA A 431 13.65 -5.65 4.97
C ALA A 431 13.07 -5.32 6.36
N LEU A 432 12.04 -4.47 6.43
CA LEU A 432 11.40 -4.08 7.69
C LEU A 432 10.73 -5.26 8.41
N ARG A 433 10.27 -6.28 7.67
CA ARG A 433 9.74 -7.51 8.27
C ARG A 433 10.80 -8.35 8.99
N LEU A 434 12.10 -8.12 8.76
CA LEU A 434 13.19 -8.77 9.49
C LEU A 434 13.37 -8.24 10.92
N ARG A 435 12.70 -7.15 11.29
CA ARG A 435 12.72 -6.67 12.69
C ARG A 435 12.08 -7.71 13.63
N LYS A 436 12.38 -7.62 14.92
CA LYS A 436 11.90 -8.57 15.94
C LYS A 436 10.38 -8.72 15.87
N ALA A 437 9.86 -9.95 15.93
CA ALA A 437 8.42 -10.22 15.85
C ALA A 437 7.61 -9.50 16.95
N GLU A 438 8.26 -9.22 18.08
CA GLU A 438 7.69 -8.48 19.23
C GLU A 438 7.86 -6.95 19.11
N SER A 439 8.48 -6.45 18.03
CA SER A 439 8.61 -5.01 17.81
C SER A 439 7.22 -4.39 17.80
N ALA A 440 6.92 -3.61 18.84
CA ALA A 440 5.65 -2.92 18.92
C ALA A 440 5.51 -1.95 17.75
N GLU A 441 4.27 -1.67 17.38
CA GLU A 441 3.97 -0.63 16.41
C GLU A 441 4.48 0.74 16.88
N THR A 442 4.49 1.70 15.97
CA THR A 442 4.70 3.09 16.35
C THR A 442 3.51 3.58 17.18
N SER A 443 3.74 4.52 18.09
CA SER A 443 2.70 5.09 18.97
C SER A 443 1.47 5.63 18.22
N LEU A 444 1.62 6.01 16.95
CA LEU A 444 0.51 6.42 16.08
C LEU A 444 -0.63 5.39 16.03
N PHE A 445 -0.31 4.10 16.05
CA PHE A 445 -1.30 3.03 15.92
C PHE A 445 -1.71 2.42 17.26
N GLU A 446 -0.99 2.72 18.35
CA GLU A 446 -1.37 2.28 19.71
C GLU A 446 -2.70 2.90 20.17
N ALA A 447 -3.04 4.08 19.66
CA ALA A 447 -4.28 4.79 19.97
C ALA A 447 -5.49 4.33 19.14
N VAL A 448 -5.30 3.44 18.16
CA VAL A 448 -6.38 2.98 17.28
C VAL A 448 -7.09 1.80 17.93
N HIS A 449 -8.32 2.04 18.38
CA HIS A 449 -9.19 0.99 18.91
C HIS A 449 -10.16 0.54 17.82
N PHE A 450 -10.07 -0.74 17.44
CA PHE A 450 -11.09 -1.39 16.64
C PHE A 450 -12.13 -2.04 17.55
N GLY A 451 -13.40 -1.92 17.17
CA GLY A 451 -14.54 -2.44 17.93
C GLY A 451 -14.62 -3.96 17.99
#